data_AF-A0AAD8KJA3-F1
#
_entry.id   AF-A0AAD8KJA3-F1
#
_cell.length_a   1.000
_cell.length_b   1.000
_cell.length_c   1.000
_cell.angle_alpha   90.00
_cell.angle_beta   90.00
_cell.angle_gamma   90.00
#
_symmetry.space_group_name_H-M   'P 1'
#
loop_
_entity.id
_entity.type
_entity.pdbx_description
1 polymer ?
#
loop_
_entity_poly.entity_id
_entity_poly.type
_entity_poly.pdbx_seq_one_letter_code
_entity_poly.pdbx_strand_id
1 'polypeptide(L)'
;MAKQKIVVKVTMNTDKKSRKAMQIAVSIFGVESASFVGSDKDQIAVTGEGIDSVELTRLLRKRIGYTELVSVGPVEEKKPESKESKTVEAQMQFNPYEYYYYNGYGVPYYYYEY
;
A
#
# COMPACT_ATOMS: atom_id res chain seq x y z
N MET A 1 -5.77 21.59 11.43
CA MET A 1 -4.67 20.68 11.82
C MET A 1 -3.67 20.68 10.66
N ALA A 2 -2.50 20.03 10.77
CA ALA A 2 -1.60 19.96 9.60
C ALA A 2 -2.20 19.02 8.54
N LYS A 3 -2.18 19.43 7.26
CA LYS A 3 -2.58 18.57 6.15
C LYS A 3 -1.57 17.44 5.96
N GLN A 4 -2.07 16.25 5.64
CA GLN A 4 -1.29 15.05 5.39
C GLN A 4 -1.45 14.59 3.93
N LYS A 5 -0.38 14.06 3.36
CA LYS A 5 -0.35 13.35 2.09
C LYS A 5 -0.04 11.89 2.37
N ILE A 6 -0.92 11.01 1.89
CA ILE A 6 -0.79 9.56 1.99
C ILE A 6 -0.71 9.01 0.58
N VAL A 7 0.28 8.16 0.30
CA VAL A 7 0.40 7.45 -0.97
C VAL A 7 0.28 5.96 -0.70
N VAL A 8 -0.66 5.32 -1.40
CA VAL A 8 -0.93 3.87 -1.32
C VAL A 8 -0.81 3.24 -2.69
N LYS A 9 -0.09 2.13 -2.80
CA LYS A 9 0.00 1.30 -4.00
C LYS A 9 -1.05 0.20 -3.92
N VAL A 10 -1.86 0.05 -4.95
CA VAL A 10 -2.99 -0.90 -4.98
C VAL A 10 -2.97 -1.66 -6.30
N THR A 11 -3.20 -2.98 -6.24
CA THR A 11 -3.28 -3.80 -7.45
C THR A 11 -4.64 -3.60 -8.16
N MET A 12 -4.67 -2.77 -9.19
CA MET A 12 -5.90 -2.39 -9.93
C MET A 12 -5.90 -2.88 -11.39
N ASN A 13 -5.95 -4.20 -11.58
CA ASN A 13 -5.85 -4.79 -12.92
C ASN A 13 -7.08 -4.57 -13.83
N THR A 14 -8.12 -3.88 -13.36
CA THR A 14 -9.36 -3.63 -14.13
C THR A 14 -9.94 -2.25 -13.82
N ASP A 15 -10.66 -1.67 -14.79
CA ASP A 15 -11.35 -0.38 -14.62
C ASP A 15 -12.39 -0.38 -13.50
N LYS A 16 -13.01 -1.54 -13.24
CA LYS A 16 -13.95 -1.70 -12.13
C LYS A 16 -13.24 -1.54 -10.79
N LYS A 17 -12.03 -2.11 -10.66
CA LYS A 17 -11.22 -1.99 -9.44
C LYS A 17 -10.69 -0.57 -9.26
N SER A 18 -10.26 0.10 -10.33
CA SER A 18 -9.76 1.48 -10.23
C SER A 18 -10.85 2.47 -9.80
N ARG A 19 -12.04 2.40 -10.40
CA ARG A 19 -13.19 3.21 -9.97
C ARG A 19 -13.56 2.98 -8.51
N LYS A 20 -13.61 1.71 -8.09
CA LYS A 20 -13.95 1.35 -6.70
C LYS A 20 -12.86 1.77 -5.71
N ALA A 21 -11.58 1.67 -6.08
CA ALA A 21 -10.47 2.12 -5.25
C ALA A 21 -10.54 3.64 -5.02
N MET A 22 -10.84 4.40 -6.07
CA MET A 22 -11.04 5.85 -5.95
C MET A 22 -12.25 6.18 -5.06
N GLN A 23 -13.38 5.47 -5.23
CA GLN A 23 -14.55 5.63 -4.36
C GLN A 23 -14.22 5.40 -2.88
N ILE A 24 -13.43 4.37 -2.57
CA ILE A 24 -13.00 4.09 -1.20
C ILE A 24 -12.09 5.22 -0.70
N ALA A 25 -11.13 5.65 -1.51
CA ALA A 25 -10.19 6.72 -1.14
C ALA A 25 -10.92 8.01 -0.76
N VAL A 26 -11.94 8.44 -1.52
CA VAL A 26 -12.72 9.65 -1.22
C VAL A 26 -13.77 9.46 -0.13
N SER A 27 -14.10 8.22 0.24
CA SER A 27 -15.10 7.93 1.28
C SER A 27 -14.57 8.05 2.72
N ILE A 28 -13.25 8.09 2.90
CA ILE A 28 -12.61 8.22 4.21
C ILE A 28 -12.80 9.64 4.75
N PHE A 29 -13.09 9.75 6.06
CA PHE A 29 -13.21 11.04 6.72
C PHE A 29 -11.90 11.83 6.66
N GLY A 30 -12.00 13.15 6.48
CA GLY A 30 -10.85 14.04 6.43
C GLY A 30 -10.16 14.13 5.07
N VAL A 31 -10.60 13.36 4.07
CA VAL A 31 -10.05 13.44 2.70
C VAL A 31 -10.59 14.67 1.97
N GLU A 32 -9.68 15.48 1.45
CA GLU A 32 -9.96 16.68 0.66
C GLU A 32 -9.79 16.41 -0.84
N SER A 33 -8.74 15.68 -1.22
CA SER A 33 -8.54 15.26 -2.61
C SER A 33 -7.84 13.91 -2.72
N ALA A 34 -8.15 13.18 -3.80
CA ALA A 34 -7.51 11.93 -4.16
C ALA A 34 -7.22 11.90 -5.66
N SER A 35 -6.05 11.37 -6.05
CA SER A 35 -5.64 11.28 -7.45
C SER A 35 -4.80 10.04 -7.71
N PHE A 36 -4.86 9.52 -8.94
CA PHE A 36 -3.93 8.48 -9.37
C PHE A 36 -2.56 9.09 -9.64
N VAL A 37 -1.52 8.43 -9.16
CA VAL A 37 -0.12 8.80 -9.32
C VAL A 37 0.70 7.58 -9.75
N GLY A 38 1.93 7.83 -10.18
CA GLY A 38 2.82 6.82 -10.76
C GLY A 38 2.57 6.62 -12.26
N SER A 39 3.61 6.17 -12.98
CA SER A 39 3.56 5.93 -14.42
C SER A 39 2.48 4.91 -14.80
N ASP A 40 2.29 3.89 -13.95
CA ASP A 40 1.36 2.80 -14.18
C ASP A 40 -0.04 3.05 -13.59
N LYS A 41 -0.25 4.23 -12.97
CA LYS A 41 -1.50 4.59 -12.26
C LYS A 41 -1.91 3.55 -11.20
N ASP A 42 -0.93 2.86 -10.63
CA ASP A 42 -1.08 1.83 -9.62
C ASP A 42 -1.09 2.40 -8.19
N GLN A 43 -0.87 3.72 -8.05
CA GLN A 43 -0.86 4.41 -6.77
C GLN A 43 -1.97 5.45 -6.67
N ILE A 44 -2.50 5.62 -5.46
CA ILE A 44 -3.43 6.70 -5.11
C ILE A 44 -2.74 7.61 -4.10
N ALA A 45 -2.65 8.89 -4.44
CA ALA A 45 -2.28 9.95 -3.52
C ALA A 45 -3.55 10.56 -2.94
N VAL A 46 -3.67 10.53 -1.61
CA VAL A 46 -4.77 11.11 -0.84
C VAL A 46 -4.22 12.26 -0.02
N THR A 47 -4.92 13.38 0.01
CA THR A 47 -4.57 14.56 0.81
C THR A 47 -5.76 15.03 1.62
N GLY A 48 -5.50 15.56 2.82
CA GLY A 48 -6.52 16.08 3.71
C GLY A 48 -6.07 16.16 5.15
N GLU A 49 -7.01 16.35 6.08
CA GLU A 49 -6.73 16.55 7.51
C GLU A 49 -7.36 15.44 8.35
N GLY A 50 -6.59 14.85 9.27
CA GLY A 50 -7.09 13.81 10.16
C GLY A 50 -7.38 12.47 9.47
N ILE A 51 -6.67 12.16 8.38
CA ILE A 51 -6.89 10.92 7.62
C ILE A 51 -6.22 9.75 8.36
N ASP A 52 -7.01 8.71 8.66
CA ASP A 52 -6.47 7.45 9.16
C ASP A 52 -5.90 6.61 8.02
N SER A 53 -4.57 6.61 7.91
CA SER A 53 -3.82 5.81 6.92
C SER A 53 -4.03 4.30 7.08
N VAL A 54 -4.26 3.81 8.29
CA VAL A 54 -4.47 2.39 8.59
C VAL A 54 -5.88 1.98 8.15
N GLU A 55 -6.89 2.79 8.47
CA GLU A 55 -8.26 2.55 8.01
C GLU A 55 -8.36 2.55 6.48
N LEU A 56 -7.78 3.56 5.83
CA LEU A 56 -7.71 3.64 4.37
C LEU A 56 -7.11 2.37 3.76
N THR A 57 -5.94 1.98 4.25
CA THR A 57 -5.23 0.79 3.77
C THR A 57 -6.03 -0.49 4.03
N ARG A 58 -6.69 -0.59 5.19
CA ARG A 58 -7.53 -1.73 5.56
C ARG A 58 -8.74 -1.87 4.62
N LEU A 59 -9.44 -0.79 4.30
CA LEU A 59 -10.58 -0.84 3.39
C LEU A 59 -10.18 -1.24 1.97
N LEU A 60 -9.06 -0.71 1.48
CA LEU A 60 -8.51 -1.07 0.17
C LEU A 60 -8.12 -2.55 0.11
N ARG A 61 -7.41 -3.06 1.13
CA ARG A 61 -7.09 -4.49 1.26
C ARG A 61 -8.32 -5.38 1.25
N LYS A 62 -9.37 -4.98 1.96
CA LYS A 62 -10.62 -5.75 2.09
C LYS A 62 -11.45 -5.77 0.80
N ARG A 63 -11.48 -4.67 0.04
CA ARG A 63 -12.46 -4.46 -1.03
C ARG A 63 -11.90 -4.52 -2.45
N ILE A 64 -10.59 -4.32 -2.62
CA ILE A 64 -9.90 -4.28 -3.91
C ILE A 64 -8.92 -5.44 -4.06
N GLY A 65 -8.04 -5.63 -3.06
CA GLY A 65 -6.99 -6.64 -3.08
C GLY A 65 -5.70 -6.12 -2.45
N TYR A 66 -4.56 -6.67 -2.85
CA TYR A 66 -3.26 -6.30 -2.27
C TYR A 66 -3.03 -4.79 -2.34
N THR A 67 -2.68 -4.22 -1.18
CA THR A 67 -2.44 -2.79 -1.02
C THR A 67 -1.27 -2.59 -0.07
N GLU A 68 -0.37 -1.71 -0.46
CA GLU A 68 0.84 -1.34 0.26
C GLU A 68 0.82 0.16 0.56
N LEU A 69 1.16 0.52 1.80
CA LEU A 69 1.29 1.91 2.20
C LEU A 69 2.70 2.38 1.84
N VAL A 70 2.80 3.29 0.87
CA VAL A 70 4.09 3.74 0.32
C VAL A 70 4.66 4.88 1.15
N SER A 71 3.84 5.89 1.47
CA SER A 71 4.28 7.02 2.28
C SER A 71 3.11 7.69 3.01
N VAL A 72 3.45 8.27 4.17
CA VAL A 72 2.58 9.14 4.96
C VAL A 72 3.45 10.30 5.42
N GLY A 73 3.04 11.53 5.13
CA GLY A 73 3.78 12.71 5.56
C GLY A 73 2.91 13.97 5.54
N PRO A 74 3.41 15.09 6.07
CA PRO A 74 2.74 16.38 5.91
C PRO A 74 2.68 16.78 4.43
N VAL A 75 1.63 17.52 4.04
CA VAL A 75 1.60 18.18 2.74
C VAL A 75 2.61 19.32 2.77
N GLU A 76 3.77 19.15 2.15
CA GLU A 76 4.65 20.28 1.86
C GLU A 76 3.99 21.17 0.80
N GLU A 77 3.55 22.37 1.19
CA GLU A 77 3.14 23.44 0.28
C GLU A 77 4.35 23.92 -0.53
N LYS A 78 4.76 23.16 -1.54
CA LYS A 78 5.77 23.63 -2.48
C LYS A 78 5.12 24.61 -3.48
N LYS A 79 5.46 25.90 -3.31
CA LYS A 79 5.53 26.89 -4.40
C LYS A 79 6.19 26.26 -5.64
N PRO A 80 5.80 26.66 -6.86
CA PRO A 80 6.14 25.93 -8.08
C PRO A 80 7.62 26.03 -8.45
N GLU A 81 8.06 25.03 -9.22
CA GLU A 81 9.21 25.02 -10.16
C GLU A 81 10.56 24.47 -9.68
N SER A 82 10.93 23.28 -10.18
CA SER A 82 11.94 23.07 -11.23
C SER A 82 12.46 21.62 -11.24
N LYS A 83 13.10 21.27 -12.35
CA LYS A 83 13.39 19.92 -12.85
C LYS A 83 14.61 19.28 -12.16
N GLU A 84 14.60 17.94 -12.17
CA GLU A 84 15.78 17.07 -12.37
C GLU A 84 16.81 16.92 -11.24
N SER A 85 16.90 15.73 -10.63
CA SER A 85 18.17 14.98 -10.50
C SER A 85 17.99 13.63 -9.77
N LYS A 86 18.34 12.58 -10.52
CA LYS A 86 18.77 11.20 -10.17
C LYS A 86 18.76 10.80 -8.69
N THR A 87 17.92 9.81 -8.36
CA THR A 87 18.08 8.99 -7.15
C THR A 87 18.90 7.75 -7.48
N VAL A 88 20.04 7.61 -6.81
CA VAL A 88 20.97 6.49 -6.91
C VAL A 88 20.33 5.24 -6.29
N GLU A 89 20.29 4.16 -7.05
CA GLU A 89 19.84 2.84 -6.61
C GLU A 89 20.83 2.25 -5.60
N ALA A 90 20.45 2.21 -4.31
CA ALA A 90 21.12 1.38 -3.31
C ALA A 90 20.38 0.04 -3.23
N GLN A 91 20.87 -0.95 -3.97
CA GLN A 91 20.33 -2.31 -3.95
C GLN A 91 20.77 -3.01 -2.66
N MET A 92 19.85 -3.17 -1.71
CA MET A 92 20.05 -3.99 -0.52
C MET A 92 19.55 -5.41 -0.83
N GLN A 93 20.48 -6.34 -1.07
CA GLN A 93 20.17 -7.76 -1.27
C GLN A 93 19.55 -8.37 0.00
N PHE A 94 18.30 -8.79 -0.09
CA PHE A 94 17.61 -9.58 0.94
C PHE A 94 17.72 -11.07 0.60
N ASN A 95 18.44 -11.83 1.43
CA ASN A 95 18.63 -13.27 1.26
C ASN A 95 17.42 -14.04 1.84
N PRO A 96 16.68 -14.84 1.04
CA PRO A 96 15.44 -15.50 1.47
C PRO A 96 15.65 -16.86 2.18
N TYR A 97 16.87 -17.19 2.60
CA TYR A 97 17.24 -18.49 3.15
C TYR A 97 17.73 -18.39 4.60
N GLU A 98 16.80 -18.15 5.53
CA GLU A 98 16.92 -18.63 6.91
C GLU A 98 15.55 -19.15 7.34
N TYR A 99 15.27 -20.41 6.98
CA TYR A 99 14.10 -21.14 7.46
C TYR A 99 14.49 -22.58 7.70
N TYR A 100 14.93 -22.91 8.93
CA TYR A 100 14.77 -24.25 9.54
C TYR A 100 15.00 -24.16 11.05
N TYR A 101 13.91 -24.05 11.81
CA TYR A 101 13.86 -24.43 13.22
C TYR A 101 12.47 -24.99 13.52
N TYR A 102 12.30 -26.31 13.35
CA TYR A 102 11.24 -27.07 14.01
C TYR A 102 11.83 -28.40 14.46
N ASN A 103 12.44 -28.36 15.65
CA ASN A 103 12.77 -29.52 16.43
C ASN A 103 11.54 -29.93 17.25
N GLY A 104 11.24 -31.22 17.24
CA GLY A 104 10.43 -31.90 18.26
C GLY A 104 8.93 -31.83 18.03
N TYR A 105 8.35 -32.92 17.51
CA TYR A 105 7.50 -33.86 18.25
C TYR A 105 6.81 -34.76 17.22
N GLY A 106 7.27 -36.01 17.15
CA GLY A 106 6.65 -37.05 16.35
C GLY A 106 5.36 -37.56 16.98
N VAL A 107 4.35 -37.81 16.16
CA VAL A 107 3.25 -38.74 16.45
C VAL A 107 2.83 -39.40 15.11
N PRO A 108 2.67 -40.74 15.04
CA PRO A 108 2.67 -41.51 13.79
C PRO A 108 1.33 -41.51 13.02
N TYR A 109 1.43 -41.62 11.69
CA TYR A 109 0.33 -41.91 10.77
C TYR A 109 -0.11 -43.38 10.93
N TYR A 110 -1.39 -43.62 11.20
CA TYR A 110 -1.99 -44.95 11.04
C TYR A 110 -2.33 -45.18 9.56
N TYR A 111 -1.75 -46.22 8.97
CA TYR A 111 -2.22 -46.81 7.73
C TYR A 111 -3.41 -47.72 8.04
N TYR A 112 -4.51 -47.59 7.29
CA TYR A 112 -5.51 -48.63 7.17
C TYR A 112 -5.14 -49.46 5.93
N GLU A 113 -4.70 -50.70 6.14
CA GLU A 113 -4.68 -51.73 5.09
C GLU A 113 -5.92 -52.63 5.26
N TYR A 114 -6.66 -52.73 4.14
CA TYR A 114 -7.82 -53.57 3.78
C TYR A 114 -9.16 -53.41 4.53
#